data_AF-A0A1R2C874-F1
#
_entry.id   AF-A0A1R2C874-F1
#
_cell.length_a   1.000
_cell.length_b   1.000
_cell.length_c   1.000
_cell.angle_alpha   90.00
_cell.angle_beta   90.00
_cell.angle_gamma   90.00
#
_symmetry.space_group_name_H-M   'P 1'
#
loop_
_entity.id
_entity.type
_entity.pdbx_description
1 polymer ?
#
loop_
_entity_poly.entity_id
_entity_poly.type
_entity_poly.pdbx_seq_one_letter_code
_entity_poly.pdbx_strand_id
1 'polypeptide(L)'
;MDLDSRKMGLIRHGHEPAEIQPGCLIGLYFAAHWVPTARNFLSKLIAAYTSINSPTKKFEIIFVSFDRNEDTFEAFSEDMPWLIVPYKNESLRIDLAKKFQISDSFNLVITTASWKIISHNAIDEVKSKAAQAFDFWESISSSVKNYAESPYCEKGHLMGFIDQSYKNHCAYCKSEIIKGWTCLECKLSTCAICQEFYSNSIIEEEFKLQCLHSHQMRHVSKMNEYYMSRFLNSKYTCRTCNQLPDGNGLHCFSCIFDMCIVCAKTAYEKKYQKRCVKGHEIVWTYELSAKIQEKYGKCGFRCEVCGESYMGGGAYACQVCEYYVCIPCVRKT
;
A
#
# COMPACT_ATOMS: atom_id res chain seq x y z
N MET A 1 -12.16 -2.02 16.68
CA MET A 1 -12.02 -1.04 17.78
C MET A 1 -12.73 0.25 17.36
N ASP A 2 -13.58 0.77 18.24
CA ASP A 2 -14.18 2.10 18.13
C ASP A 2 -13.11 3.15 18.50
N LEU A 3 -12.93 4.16 17.64
CA LEU A 3 -11.94 5.23 17.84
C LEU A 3 -12.59 6.50 18.40
N ASP A 4 -13.76 6.40 19.05
CA ASP A 4 -14.34 7.49 19.83
C ASP A 4 -13.39 7.90 20.95
N SER A 5 -12.77 9.08 20.79
CA SER A 5 -11.76 9.61 21.71
C SER A 5 -12.30 9.76 23.14
N ARG A 6 -13.61 9.97 23.30
CA ARG A 6 -14.28 10.06 24.61
C ARG A 6 -14.28 8.75 25.37
N LYS A 7 -14.11 7.62 24.68
CA LYS A 7 -14.05 6.28 25.28
C LYS A 7 -12.62 5.81 25.55
N MET A 8 -11.60 6.56 25.10
CA MET A 8 -10.21 6.15 25.24
C MET A 8 -9.61 6.39 26.62
N GLY A 9 -10.23 7.25 27.45
CA GLY A 9 -9.75 7.56 28.80
C GLY A 9 -8.33 8.13 28.80
N LEU A 10 -8.02 9.01 27.84
CA LEU A 10 -6.71 9.64 27.70
C LEU A 10 -6.44 10.59 28.87
N ILE A 11 -5.15 10.74 29.21
CA ILE A 11 -4.69 11.63 30.28
C ILE A 11 -3.66 12.62 29.77
N ARG A 12 -3.49 13.74 30.48
CA ARG A 12 -2.38 14.70 30.33
C ARG A 12 -1.70 14.87 31.70
N HIS A 13 -0.38 15.16 31.71
CA HIS A 13 0.47 15.46 32.88
C HIS A 13 -0.17 15.23 34.27
N GLY A 14 0.19 14.14 34.96
CA GLY A 14 -0.28 13.91 36.34
C GLY A 14 -1.66 13.25 36.48
N HIS A 15 -2.11 12.51 35.47
CA HIS A 15 -3.35 11.70 35.45
C HIS A 15 -4.67 12.47 35.26
N GLU A 16 -4.62 13.73 34.82
CA GLU A 16 -5.86 14.47 34.52
C GLU A 16 -6.52 13.94 33.25
N PRO A 17 -7.82 13.57 33.27
CA PRO A 17 -8.55 13.18 32.08
C PRO A 17 -8.53 14.30 31.04
N ALA A 18 -8.23 13.96 29.79
CA ALA A 18 -8.15 14.92 28.70
C ALA A 18 -8.68 14.31 27.39
N GLU A 19 -9.16 15.17 26.49
CA GLU A 19 -9.72 14.77 25.21
C GLU A 19 -8.96 15.40 24.04
N ILE A 20 -9.06 14.74 22.87
CA ILE A 20 -8.53 15.27 21.61
C ILE A 20 -9.38 16.46 21.21
N GLN A 21 -8.75 17.61 20.94
CA GLN A 21 -9.48 18.78 20.48
C GLN A 21 -10.06 18.55 19.06
N PRO A 22 -11.32 18.91 18.81
CA PRO A 22 -11.96 18.70 17.51
C PRO A 22 -11.17 19.36 16.36
N GLY A 23 -11.07 18.65 15.23
CA GLY A 23 -10.43 19.15 14.02
C GLY A 23 -8.91 19.09 14.01
N CYS A 24 -8.25 18.71 15.12
CA CYS A 24 -6.81 18.50 15.13
C CYS A 24 -6.41 17.30 14.27
N LEU A 25 -5.25 17.40 13.63
CA LEU A 25 -4.53 16.19 13.21
C LEU A 25 -4.07 15.42 14.45
N ILE A 26 -4.01 14.11 14.34
CA ILE A 26 -3.69 13.22 15.46
C ILE A 26 -2.38 12.49 15.14
N GLY A 27 -1.40 12.56 16.03
CA GLY A 27 -0.17 11.79 15.99
C GLY A 27 -0.17 10.70 17.04
N LEU A 28 -0.16 9.42 16.66
CA LEU A 28 0.02 8.32 17.60
C LEU A 28 1.51 8.01 17.72
N TYR A 29 2.09 8.38 18.86
CA TYR A 29 3.51 8.14 19.14
C TYR A 29 3.66 6.83 19.90
N PHE A 30 4.10 5.80 19.19
CA PHE A 30 4.39 4.50 19.75
C PHE A 30 5.87 4.42 20.10
N ALA A 31 6.21 4.38 21.38
CA ALA A 31 7.61 4.31 21.80
C ALA A 31 7.78 3.63 23.16
N ALA A 32 9.00 3.20 23.43
CA ALA A 32 9.40 2.73 24.75
C ALA A 32 10.68 3.42 25.21
N HIS A 33 10.78 3.65 26.52
CA HIS A 33 11.93 4.27 27.16
C HIS A 33 13.23 3.54 26.82
N TRP A 34 13.23 2.20 26.81
CA TRP A 34 14.45 1.41 26.59
C TRP A 34 15.06 1.57 25.19
N VAL A 35 14.32 2.13 24.22
CA VAL A 35 14.80 2.38 22.85
C VAL A 35 15.59 3.70 22.78
N PRO A 36 16.92 3.69 22.56
CA PRO A 36 17.73 4.91 22.63
C PRO A 36 17.35 5.97 21.58
N THR A 37 16.99 5.53 20.38
CA THR A 37 16.57 6.43 19.29
C THR A 37 15.26 7.15 19.61
N ALA A 38 14.35 6.53 20.37
CA ALA A 38 13.12 7.15 20.82
C ALA A 38 13.40 8.25 21.86
N ARG A 39 14.29 7.98 22.82
CA ARG A 39 14.72 9.00 23.81
C ARG A 39 15.36 10.21 23.13
N ASN A 40 16.27 9.98 22.18
CA ASN A 40 16.95 11.06 21.45
C ASN A 40 16.00 11.86 20.53
N PHE A 41 14.89 11.27 20.11
CA PHE A 41 13.90 11.92 19.25
C PHE A 41 12.94 12.83 20.03
N LEU A 42 12.73 12.55 21.32
CA LEU A 42 11.71 13.21 22.14
C LEU A 42 11.82 14.74 22.13
N SER A 43 13.02 15.30 22.34
CA SER A 43 13.23 16.76 22.35
C SER A 43 12.87 17.43 21.02
N LYS A 44 13.14 16.76 19.89
CA LYS A 44 12.75 17.25 18.55
C LYS A 44 11.23 17.21 18.37
N LEU A 45 10.59 16.15 18.83
CA LEU A 45 9.13 16.00 18.73
C LEU A 45 8.42 17.04 19.60
N ILE A 46 8.89 17.29 20.83
CA ILE A 46 8.39 18.34 21.71
C ILE A 46 8.53 19.71 21.05
N ALA A 47 9.70 20.05 20.51
CA ALA A 47 9.93 21.33 19.85
C ALA A 47 8.98 21.52 18.64
N ALA A 48 8.81 20.49 17.81
CA ALA A 48 7.90 20.53 16.67
C ALA A 48 6.44 20.70 17.14
N TYR A 49 5.98 19.89 18.09
CA TYR A 49 4.62 19.95 18.63
C TYR A 49 4.29 21.33 19.22
N THR A 50 5.21 21.91 19.99
CA THR A 50 5.03 23.24 20.58
C THR A 50 4.96 24.33 19.49
N SER A 51 5.81 24.25 18.47
CA SER A 51 5.78 25.19 17.35
C SER A 51 4.50 25.09 16.52
N ILE A 52 3.99 23.88 16.27
CA ILE A 52 2.78 23.64 15.47
C ILE A 52 1.54 24.19 16.17
N ASN A 53 1.49 24.10 17.51
CA ASN A 53 0.34 24.49 18.32
C ASN A 53 0.36 25.95 18.79
N SER A 54 1.26 26.78 18.25
CA SER A 54 1.35 28.21 18.55
C SER A 54 1.03 29.04 17.30
N PRO A 55 0.03 29.96 17.33
CA PRO A 55 -0.76 30.38 18.48
C PRO A 55 -2.01 29.53 18.74
N THR A 56 -2.39 28.65 17.82
CA THR A 56 -3.63 27.85 17.90
C THR A 56 -3.33 26.35 17.91
N LYS A 57 -4.11 25.60 18.70
CA LYS A 57 -4.01 24.14 18.71
C LYS A 57 -4.51 23.59 17.37
N LYS A 58 -3.63 22.85 16.68
CA LYS A 58 -3.92 22.21 15.39
C LYS A 58 -3.52 20.73 15.34
N PHE A 59 -2.66 20.31 16.25
CA PHE A 59 -2.08 18.98 16.27
C PHE A 59 -2.08 18.42 17.69
N GLU A 60 -2.57 17.20 17.83
CA GLU A 60 -2.52 16.48 19.10
C GLU A 60 -1.71 15.21 18.97
N ILE A 61 -0.85 14.92 19.94
CA ILE A 61 -0.14 13.64 20.02
C ILE A 61 -0.79 12.77 21.11
N ILE A 62 -0.88 11.47 20.85
CA ILE A 62 -1.28 10.44 21.80
C ILE A 62 -0.08 9.50 21.95
N PHE A 63 0.54 9.51 23.12
CA PHE A 63 1.59 8.57 23.46
C PHE A 63 0.99 7.20 23.80
N VAL A 64 1.47 6.17 23.11
CA VAL A 64 1.11 4.78 23.33
C VAL A 64 2.39 4.04 23.71
N SER A 65 2.56 3.79 25.01
CA SER A 65 3.79 3.21 25.53
C SER A 65 3.94 1.73 25.17
N PHE A 66 5.16 1.34 24.82
CA PHE A 66 5.63 -0.04 24.71
C PHE A 66 6.54 -0.44 25.89
N ASP A 67 6.59 0.36 26.94
CA ASP A 67 7.32 0.04 28.16
C ASP A 67 6.74 -1.19 28.86
N ARG A 68 7.63 -1.92 29.53
CA ARG A 68 7.33 -3.20 30.17
C ARG A 68 7.00 -3.06 31.66
N ASN A 69 7.25 -1.89 32.24
CA ASN A 69 6.93 -1.56 33.63
C ASN A 69 6.51 -0.09 33.75
N GLU A 70 5.76 0.21 34.80
CA GLU A 70 5.16 1.53 35.05
C GLU A 70 6.23 2.58 35.35
N ASP A 71 7.28 2.27 36.12
CA ASP A 71 8.35 3.22 36.47
C ASP A 71 9.04 3.80 35.22
N THR A 72 9.39 2.95 34.25
CA THR A 72 10.02 3.41 32.99
C THR A 72 9.06 4.19 32.10
N PHE A 73 7.77 3.86 32.15
CA PHE A 73 6.73 4.61 31.47
C PHE A 73 6.58 6.01 32.06
N GLU A 74 6.51 6.11 33.39
CA GLU A 74 6.38 7.38 34.11
C GLU A 74 7.58 8.30 33.81
N ALA A 75 8.79 7.78 33.99
CA ALA A 75 10.02 8.53 33.73
C ALA A 75 10.13 9.03 32.28
N PHE A 76 9.63 8.26 31.30
CA PHE A 76 9.72 8.65 29.90
C PHE A 76 8.63 9.63 29.47
N SER A 77 7.47 9.57 30.10
CA SER A 77 6.30 10.39 29.75
C SER A 77 6.20 11.71 30.51
N GLU A 78 7.02 11.90 31.55
CA GLU A 78 7.01 13.09 32.43
C GLU A 78 7.02 14.42 31.66
N ASP A 79 7.93 14.56 30.70
CA ASP A 79 8.14 15.79 29.91
C ASP A 79 7.22 15.91 28.69
N MET A 80 6.32 14.96 28.45
CA MET A 80 5.50 14.92 27.23
C MET A 80 4.29 15.87 27.30
N PRO A 81 4.22 16.95 26.48
CA PRO A 81 3.18 17.99 26.56
C PRO A 81 1.83 17.61 25.93
N TRP A 82 1.61 16.33 25.68
CA TRP A 82 0.51 15.79 24.88
C TRP A 82 -0.29 14.73 25.62
N LEU A 83 -1.25 14.09 24.94
CA LEU A 83 -2.10 13.08 25.55
C LEU A 83 -1.38 11.74 25.67
N ILE A 84 -1.74 10.94 26.66
CA ILE A 84 -1.13 9.65 26.94
C ILE A 84 -2.24 8.62 27.15
N VAL A 85 -2.06 7.41 26.60
CA VAL A 85 -2.86 6.25 27.01
C VAL A 85 -2.36 5.77 28.37
N PRO A 86 -3.22 5.72 29.41
CA PRO A 86 -2.80 5.26 30.74
C PRO A 86 -2.11 3.89 30.67
N TYR A 87 -1.00 3.72 31.39
CA TYR A 87 -0.22 2.48 31.37
C TYR A 87 -1.07 1.23 31.67
N LYS A 88 -1.98 1.36 32.65
CA LYS A 88 -2.94 0.33 33.08
C LYS A 88 -3.98 -0.04 32.02
N ASN A 89 -4.20 0.79 31.01
CA ASN A 89 -5.10 0.47 29.90
C ASN A 89 -4.37 -0.33 28.81
N GLU A 90 -3.87 -1.51 29.18
CA GLU A 90 -3.09 -2.38 28.31
C GLU A 90 -3.88 -2.81 27.06
N SER A 91 -5.18 -3.11 27.21
CA SER A 91 -6.04 -3.48 26.09
C SER A 91 -6.07 -2.39 25.01
N LEU A 92 -6.21 -1.12 25.39
CA LEU A 92 -6.23 -0.03 24.42
C LEU A 92 -4.86 0.15 23.76
N ARG A 93 -3.75 0.01 24.51
CA ARG A 93 -2.40 0.06 23.92
C ARG A 93 -2.21 -1.02 22.86
N ILE A 94 -2.62 -2.26 23.16
CA ILE A 94 -2.56 -3.41 22.24
C ILE A 94 -3.48 -3.19 21.04
N ASP A 95 -4.71 -2.74 21.26
CA ASP A 95 -5.68 -2.56 20.19
C ASP A 95 -5.30 -1.41 19.25
N LEU A 96 -4.72 -0.32 19.76
CA LEU A 96 -4.13 0.74 18.94
C LEU A 96 -2.96 0.22 18.11
N ALA A 97 -2.02 -0.50 18.72
CA ALA A 97 -0.89 -1.09 18.00
C ALA A 97 -1.37 -2.02 16.88
N LYS A 98 -2.34 -2.91 17.16
CA LYS A 98 -2.94 -3.79 16.15
C LYS A 98 -3.68 -3.02 15.06
N LYS A 99 -4.50 -2.02 15.44
CA LYS A 99 -5.30 -1.21 14.50
C LYS A 99 -4.42 -0.48 13.49
N PHE A 100 -3.29 0.05 13.93
CA PHE A 100 -2.34 0.78 13.11
C PHE A 100 -1.18 -0.09 12.59
N GLN A 101 -1.24 -1.41 12.82
CA GLN A 101 -0.26 -2.40 12.36
C GLN A 101 1.18 -2.10 12.83
N ILE A 102 1.32 -1.63 14.07
CA ILE A 102 2.60 -1.26 14.68
C ILE A 102 3.16 -2.45 15.47
N SER A 103 4.31 -2.95 15.03
CA SER A 103 5.12 -3.94 15.76
C SER A 103 6.35 -3.33 16.42
N ASP A 104 6.80 -2.18 15.94
CA ASP A 104 8.06 -1.57 16.36
C ASP A 104 7.85 -0.61 17.52
N SER A 105 8.72 -0.67 18.53
CA SER A 105 8.67 0.20 19.71
C SER A 105 9.23 1.61 19.47
N PHE A 106 9.16 2.10 18.23
CA PHE A 106 9.51 3.46 17.83
C PHE A 106 8.86 3.83 16.48
N ASN A 107 7.68 4.44 16.53
CA ASN A 107 6.89 4.84 15.35
C ASN A 107 6.03 6.07 15.69
N LEU A 108 5.77 6.93 14.70
CA LEU A 108 4.81 8.02 14.79
C LEU A 108 3.82 7.93 13.63
N VAL A 109 2.58 7.52 13.88
CA VAL A 109 1.51 7.50 12.87
C VAL A 109 0.80 8.84 12.87
N ILE A 110 0.61 9.46 11.71
CA ILE A 110 -0.16 10.71 11.57
C ILE A 110 -1.50 10.39 10.93
N THR A 111 -2.60 10.92 11.48
CA THR A 111 -3.94 10.75 10.95
C THR A 111 -4.69 12.08 10.84
N THR A 112 -5.73 12.08 10.01
CA THR A 112 -6.78 13.10 10.05
C THR A 112 -7.54 13.03 11.38
N ALA A 113 -8.36 14.05 11.66
CA ALA A 113 -9.31 14.03 12.79
C ALA A 113 -10.35 12.88 12.70
N SER A 114 -10.53 12.30 11.50
CA SER A 114 -11.40 11.14 11.24
C SER A 114 -10.64 9.80 11.20
N TRP A 115 -9.40 9.77 11.73
CA TRP A 115 -8.57 8.57 11.85
C TRP A 115 -8.16 7.92 10.52
N LYS A 116 -8.16 8.68 9.41
CA LYS A 116 -7.53 8.25 8.15
C LYS A 116 -6.03 8.50 8.24
N ILE A 117 -5.23 7.50 7.92
CA ILE A 117 -3.77 7.58 8.03
C ILE A 117 -3.27 8.53 6.94
N ILE A 118 -2.49 9.54 7.34
CA ILE A 118 -1.75 10.44 6.44
C ILE A 118 -0.34 9.88 6.25
N SER A 119 0.32 9.48 7.34
CA SER A 119 1.65 8.87 7.32
C SER A 119 1.69 7.68 8.28
N HIS A 120 2.17 6.54 7.80
CA HIS A 120 2.36 5.33 8.60
C HIS A 120 3.60 5.39 9.51
N ASN A 121 4.55 6.28 9.22
CA ASN A 121 5.71 6.51 10.06
C ASN A 121 6.36 7.87 9.75
N ALA A 122 5.97 8.89 10.50
CA ALA A 122 6.39 10.28 10.35
C ALA A 122 7.68 10.63 11.11
N ILE A 123 8.38 9.66 11.70
CA ILE A 123 9.61 9.91 12.45
C ILE A 123 10.65 10.65 11.61
N ASP A 124 10.91 10.20 10.38
CA ASP A 124 11.92 10.82 9.52
C ASP A 124 11.44 12.15 8.92
N GLU A 125 10.12 12.33 8.77
CA GLU A 125 9.52 13.60 8.38
C GLU A 125 9.78 14.67 9.44
N VAL A 126 9.55 14.35 10.73
CA VAL A 126 9.85 15.27 11.84
C VAL A 126 11.35 15.49 11.97
N LYS A 127 12.19 14.46 11.82
CA LYS A 127 13.66 14.62 11.89
C LYS A 127 14.20 15.55 10.80
N SER A 128 13.63 15.48 9.60
CA SER A 128 14.12 16.22 8.42
C SER A 128 13.50 17.61 8.28
N LYS A 129 12.22 17.77 8.62
CA LYS A 129 11.44 19.00 8.38
C LYS A 129 10.98 19.71 9.66
N ALA A 130 11.17 19.10 10.84
CA ALA A 130 10.68 19.62 12.12
C ALA A 130 9.20 20.02 12.04
N ALA A 131 8.84 21.23 12.48
CA ALA A 131 7.46 21.73 12.43
C ALA A 131 6.88 21.83 11.01
N GLN A 132 7.71 22.00 9.97
CA GLN A 132 7.25 22.09 8.57
C GLN A 132 6.70 20.76 8.04
N ALA A 133 6.94 19.64 8.74
CA ALA A 133 6.26 18.38 8.42
C ALA A 133 4.74 18.52 8.55
N PHE A 134 4.27 19.38 9.47
CA PHE A 134 2.85 19.62 9.67
C PHE A 134 2.17 20.26 8.46
N ASP A 135 2.79 21.26 7.83
CA ASP A 135 2.23 21.93 6.64
C ASP A 135 1.94 20.92 5.53
N PHE A 136 2.82 19.92 5.40
CA PHE A 136 2.65 18.82 4.48
C PHE A 136 1.45 17.93 4.86
N TRP A 137 1.33 17.51 6.12
CA TRP A 137 0.18 16.71 6.58
C TRP A 137 -1.14 17.48 6.48
N GLU A 138 -1.15 18.77 6.81
CA GLU A 138 -2.30 19.65 6.70
C GLU A 138 -2.73 19.80 5.23
N SER A 139 -1.76 19.92 4.31
CA SER A 139 -2.06 19.96 2.87
C SER A 139 -2.78 18.69 2.40
N ILE A 140 -2.32 17.51 2.84
CA ILE A 140 -2.99 16.23 2.53
C ILE A 140 -4.37 16.21 3.18
N SER A 141 -4.48 16.50 4.47
CA SER A 141 -5.78 16.45 5.16
C SER A 141 -6.81 17.43 4.60
N SER A 142 -6.39 18.60 4.12
CA SER A 142 -7.31 19.60 3.54
C SER A 142 -7.94 19.10 2.25
N SER A 143 -7.23 18.28 1.48
CA SER A 143 -7.72 17.65 0.24
C SER A 143 -8.72 16.50 0.45
N VAL A 144 -8.98 16.12 1.71
CA VAL A 144 -9.77 14.93 2.11
C VAL A 144 -11.13 15.29 2.72
N LYS A 145 -11.48 16.58 2.84
CA LYS A 145 -12.59 17.04 3.72
C LYS A 145 -14.02 16.73 3.26
N ASN A 146 -14.26 16.19 2.07
CA ASN A 146 -15.56 15.61 1.68
C ASN A 146 -15.37 14.52 0.61
N TYR A 147 -16.34 13.57 0.56
CA TYR A 147 -16.32 12.28 -0.16
C TYR A 147 -15.72 11.10 0.62
N ALA A 148 -16.27 10.89 1.82
CA ALA A 148 -16.35 9.71 2.69
C ALA A 148 -15.20 8.68 2.81
N GLU A 149 -14.46 8.33 1.77
CA GLU A 149 -13.40 7.33 1.82
C GLU A 149 -12.28 7.64 0.83
N SER A 150 -11.50 8.69 1.11
CA SER A 150 -10.23 8.90 0.42
C SER A 150 -9.44 7.58 0.40
N PRO A 151 -9.09 7.08 -0.79
CA PRO A 151 -8.38 5.82 -0.93
C PRO A 151 -6.88 6.04 -0.70
N TYR A 152 -6.14 4.94 -0.75
CA TYR A 152 -4.69 4.94 -0.66
C TYR A 152 -4.09 4.55 -2.01
N CYS A 153 -2.95 5.14 -2.34
CA CYS A 153 -2.19 4.73 -3.52
C CYS A 153 -1.45 3.41 -3.27
N GLU A 154 -0.72 2.92 -4.28
CA GLU A 154 0.00 1.64 -4.19
C GLU A 154 1.07 1.59 -3.09
N LYS A 155 1.53 2.76 -2.61
CA LYS A 155 2.50 2.88 -1.52
C LYS A 155 1.86 3.16 -0.16
N GLY A 156 0.54 3.13 -0.06
CA GLY A 156 -0.18 3.39 1.20
C GLY A 156 -0.32 4.88 1.56
N HIS A 157 -0.03 5.81 0.65
CA HIS A 157 -0.26 7.24 0.90
C HIS A 157 -1.71 7.63 0.64
N LEU A 158 -2.27 8.46 1.51
CA LEU A 158 -3.64 8.95 1.38
C LEU A 158 -3.81 9.82 0.12
N MET A 159 -4.90 9.61 -0.61
CA MET A 159 -5.17 10.34 -1.85
C MET A 159 -6.25 11.41 -1.66
N GLY A 160 -5.99 12.58 -2.26
CA GLY A 160 -6.94 13.69 -2.34
C GLY A 160 -7.83 13.56 -3.58
N PHE A 161 -9.05 14.10 -3.51
CA PHE A 161 -9.98 14.08 -4.64
C PHE A 161 -9.56 15.07 -5.74
N ILE A 162 -9.74 14.69 -7.00
CA ILE A 162 -9.58 15.57 -8.17
C ILE A 162 -10.76 15.44 -9.13
N ASP A 163 -11.05 16.51 -9.85
CA ASP A 163 -12.09 16.56 -10.87
C ASP A 163 -11.58 17.21 -12.18
N GLN A 164 -12.51 17.50 -13.10
CA GLN A 164 -12.24 18.06 -14.43
C GLN A 164 -11.45 19.38 -14.42
N SER A 165 -11.38 20.10 -13.29
CA SER A 165 -10.53 21.28 -13.18
C SER A 165 -9.03 20.95 -13.28
N TYR A 166 -8.66 19.70 -13.01
CA TYR A 166 -7.30 19.19 -13.10
C TYR A 166 -7.14 18.34 -14.37
N LYS A 167 -6.59 18.92 -15.44
CA LYS A 167 -6.23 18.19 -16.66
C LYS A 167 -5.14 17.15 -16.38
N ASN A 168 -5.54 15.94 -16.01
CA ASN A 168 -4.67 14.83 -15.67
C ASN A 168 -5.13 13.55 -16.38
N HIS A 169 -4.20 12.61 -16.54
CA HIS A 169 -4.46 11.30 -17.10
C HIS A 169 -4.33 10.23 -16.01
N CYS A 170 -5.21 9.24 -16.03
CA CYS A 170 -5.18 8.14 -15.09
C CYS A 170 -3.92 7.30 -15.31
N ALA A 171 -3.19 7.04 -14.24
CA ALA A 171 -1.95 6.27 -14.28
C ALA A 171 -2.14 4.82 -14.75
N TYR A 172 -3.32 4.25 -14.55
CA TYR A 172 -3.61 2.86 -14.94
C TYR A 172 -4.12 2.78 -16.38
N CYS A 173 -5.29 3.35 -16.67
CA CYS A 173 -5.93 3.24 -18.00
C CYS A 173 -5.55 4.34 -19.00
N LYS A 174 -4.71 5.29 -18.61
CA LYS A 174 -4.20 6.41 -19.44
C LYS A 174 -5.23 7.39 -19.98
N SER A 175 -6.53 7.22 -19.73
CA SER A 175 -7.53 8.19 -20.17
C SER A 175 -7.58 9.42 -19.25
N GLU A 176 -8.11 10.52 -19.78
CA GLU A 176 -8.35 11.76 -19.05
C GLU A 176 -9.24 11.53 -17.82
N ILE A 177 -8.91 12.23 -16.73
CA ILE A 177 -9.62 12.13 -15.46
C ILE A 177 -10.73 13.18 -15.41
N ILE A 178 -11.98 12.69 -15.39
CA ILE A 178 -13.16 13.51 -15.10
C ILE A 178 -13.35 13.67 -13.60
N LYS A 179 -13.26 12.56 -12.87
CA LYS A 179 -13.27 12.49 -11.41
C LYS A 179 -12.31 11.38 -10.99
N GLY A 180 -11.61 11.59 -9.89
CA GLY A 180 -10.62 10.64 -9.44
C GLY A 180 -9.88 11.10 -8.20
N TRP A 181 -8.66 10.60 -8.09
CA TRP A 181 -7.84 10.74 -6.90
C TRP A 181 -6.42 11.07 -7.30
N THR A 182 -5.73 11.87 -6.50
CA THR A 182 -4.32 12.19 -6.65
C THR A 182 -3.56 11.90 -5.36
N CYS A 183 -2.43 11.25 -5.50
CA CYS A 183 -1.46 11.11 -4.43
C CYS A 183 -0.41 12.22 -4.58
N LEU A 184 -0.40 13.17 -3.64
CA LEU A 184 0.53 14.30 -3.66
C LEU A 184 1.99 13.86 -3.50
N GLU A 185 2.21 12.76 -2.77
CA GLU A 185 3.54 12.16 -2.57
C GLU A 185 4.09 11.50 -3.82
N CYS A 186 3.31 10.59 -4.40
CA CYS A 186 3.73 9.82 -5.57
C CYS A 186 3.59 10.60 -6.88
N LYS A 187 2.91 11.76 -6.86
CA LYS A 187 2.51 12.51 -8.07
C LYS A 187 1.76 11.62 -9.06
N LEU A 188 0.88 10.79 -8.50
CA LEU A 188 0.13 9.76 -9.20
C LEU A 188 -1.35 10.14 -9.16
N SER A 189 -2.00 10.15 -10.32
CA SER A 189 -3.44 10.38 -10.42
C SER A 189 -4.16 9.17 -11.00
N THR A 190 -5.31 8.81 -10.45
CA THR A 190 -6.14 7.67 -10.90
C THR A 190 -7.57 8.13 -11.11
N CYS A 191 -8.24 7.66 -12.17
CA CYS A 191 -9.68 7.90 -12.31
C CYS A 191 -10.48 7.08 -11.28
N ALA A 192 -11.69 7.53 -10.95
CA ALA A 192 -12.54 6.93 -9.93
C ALA A 192 -12.74 5.41 -10.14
N ILE A 193 -13.05 4.99 -11.38
CA ILE A 193 -13.26 3.57 -11.73
C ILE A 193 -12.00 2.75 -11.42
N CYS A 194 -10.85 3.17 -11.95
CA CYS A 194 -9.59 2.46 -11.75
C CYS A 194 -9.21 2.36 -10.27
N GLN A 195 -9.44 3.42 -9.50
CA GLN A 195 -9.15 3.43 -8.08
C GLN A 195 -10.12 2.57 -7.28
N GLU A 196 -11.39 2.51 -7.64
CA GLU A 196 -12.38 1.65 -6.99
C GLU A 196 -11.99 0.16 -7.11
N PHE A 197 -11.68 -0.29 -8.32
CA PHE A 197 -11.20 -1.66 -8.53
C PHE A 197 -9.86 -1.93 -7.85
N TYR A 198 -8.96 -0.94 -7.81
CA TYR A 198 -7.71 -1.06 -7.08
C TYR A 198 -7.96 -1.25 -5.57
N SER A 199 -8.77 -0.37 -4.97
CA SER A 199 -9.10 -0.40 -3.53
C SER A 199 -9.81 -1.70 -3.12
N ASN A 200 -10.62 -2.27 -4.01
CA ASN A 200 -11.33 -3.54 -3.78
C ASN A 200 -10.52 -4.79 -4.14
N SER A 201 -9.27 -4.64 -4.57
CA SER A 201 -8.37 -5.75 -4.90
C SER A 201 -7.40 -6.02 -3.76
N ILE A 202 -6.97 -7.27 -3.61
CA ILE A 202 -6.03 -7.68 -2.55
C ILE A 202 -4.71 -8.18 -3.14
N ILE A 203 -3.65 -8.08 -2.36
CA ILE A 203 -2.41 -8.80 -2.65
C ILE A 203 -2.59 -10.22 -2.12
N GLU A 204 -2.52 -11.20 -3.02
CA GLU A 204 -2.50 -12.61 -2.62
C GLU A 204 -1.09 -12.98 -2.15
N GLU A 205 -0.92 -13.01 -0.82
CA GLU A 205 0.34 -13.38 -0.16
C GLU A 205 0.80 -14.80 -0.53
N GLU A 206 -0.13 -15.68 -0.93
CA GLU A 206 0.21 -17.01 -1.42
C GLU A 206 1.05 -16.94 -2.70
N PHE A 207 0.67 -16.12 -3.69
CA PHE A 207 1.29 -16.18 -5.01
C PHE A 207 2.47 -15.22 -5.17
N LYS A 208 2.43 -14.02 -4.57
CA LYS A 208 3.43 -12.92 -4.73
C LYS A 208 3.94 -12.74 -6.17
N LEU A 209 3.06 -12.95 -7.15
CA LEU A 209 3.43 -12.89 -8.56
C LEU A 209 3.56 -11.45 -9.04
N GLN A 210 4.48 -11.25 -9.97
CA GLN A 210 4.74 -9.97 -10.60
C GLN A 210 4.43 -10.03 -12.11
N CYS A 211 4.02 -8.90 -12.67
CA CYS A 211 3.86 -8.76 -14.11
C CYS A 211 5.22 -8.59 -14.80
N LEU A 212 5.24 -8.52 -16.13
CA LEU A 212 6.47 -8.43 -16.93
C LEU A 212 7.38 -7.22 -16.63
N HIS A 213 6.86 -6.19 -15.93
CA HIS A 213 7.62 -5.02 -15.46
C HIS A 213 7.87 -5.04 -13.95
N SER A 214 7.81 -6.21 -13.31
CA SER A 214 8.05 -6.40 -11.88
C SER A 214 7.06 -5.69 -10.94
N HIS A 215 5.95 -5.17 -11.46
CA HIS A 215 4.86 -4.68 -10.62
C HIS A 215 4.11 -5.84 -9.97
N GLN A 216 3.72 -5.66 -8.72
CA GLN A 216 2.94 -6.63 -7.98
C GLN A 216 1.55 -6.82 -8.61
N MET A 217 1.14 -8.06 -8.79
CA MET A 217 -0.20 -8.38 -9.25
C MET A 217 -1.18 -8.46 -8.07
N ARG A 218 -2.41 -8.01 -8.30
CA ARG A 218 -3.48 -7.97 -7.30
C ARG A 218 -4.63 -8.85 -7.75
N HIS A 219 -5.24 -9.55 -6.81
CA HIS A 219 -6.43 -10.34 -7.06
C HIS A 219 -7.67 -9.47 -7.22
N VAL A 220 -8.38 -9.69 -8.33
CA VAL A 220 -9.62 -9.01 -8.69
C VAL A 220 -10.65 -10.08 -9.04
N SER A 221 -11.74 -10.10 -8.28
CA SER A 221 -12.83 -11.08 -8.45
C SER A 221 -13.82 -10.73 -9.57
N LYS A 222 -13.84 -9.46 -10.01
CA LYS A 222 -14.80 -8.89 -10.96
C LYS A 222 -14.10 -8.21 -12.16
N MET A 223 -13.10 -8.88 -12.75
CA MET A 223 -12.31 -8.35 -13.86
C MET A 223 -13.13 -7.97 -15.09
N ASN A 224 -14.17 -8.76 -15.39
CA ASN A 224 -15.05 -8.47 -16.53
C ASN A 224 -15.80 -7.14 -16.33
N GLU A 225 -16.25 -6.84 -15.11
CA GLU A 225 -16.86 -5.54 -14.78
C GLU A 225 -15.85 -4.40 -14.99
N TYR A 226 -14.59 -4.56 -14.53
CA TYR A 226 -13.52 -3.56 -14.74
C TYR A 226 -13.32 -3.24 -16.22
N TYR A 227 -13.18 -4.28 -17.05
CA TYR A 227 -12.96 -4.11 -18.49
C TYR A 227 -14.16 -3.52 -19.21
N MET A 228 -15.39 -3.92 -18.82
CA MET A 228 -16.62 -3.31 -19.35
C MET A 228 -16.69 -1.82 -19.02
N SER A 229 -16.41 -1.44 -17.78
CA SER A 229 -16.46 -0.04 -17.32
C SER A 229 -15.37 0.83 -17.95
N ARG A 230 -14.19 0.27 -18.27
CA ARG A 230 -13.03 1.07 -18.69
C ARG A 230 -12.70 1.02 -20.18
N PHE A 231 -12.90 -0.13 -20.81
CA PHE A 231 -12.39 -0.43 -22.16
C PHE A 231 -13.49 -0.88 -23.13
N LEU A 232 -14.77 -0.67 -22.80
CA LEU A 232 -15.97 -0.85 -23.65
C LEU A 232 -15.92 -2.09 -24.57
N ASN A 233 -16.63 -3.16 -24.21
CA ASN A 233 -16.70 -4.44 -24.94
C ASN A 233 -15.39 -5.25 -24.99
N SER A 234 -14.35 -4.83 -24.26
CA SER A 234 -13.16 -5.65 -24.04
C SER A 234 -13.46 -6.75 -23.02
N LYS A 235 -13.01 -7.98 -23.29
CA LYS A 235 -13.11 -9.11 -22.35
C LYS A 235 -11.75 -9.38 -21.71
N TYR A 236 -11.78 -9.72 -20.43
CA TYR A 236 -10.63 -10.22 -19.71
C TYR A 236 -10.05 -11.44 -20.44
N THR A 237 -8.81 -11.31 -20.91
CA THR A 237 -8.05 -12.38 -21.56
C THR A 237 -6.79 -12.65 -20.76
N CYS A 238 -6.62 -13.88 -20.28
CA CYS A 238 -5.40 -14.25 -19.59
C CYS A 238 -4.21 -14.20 -20.55
N ARG A 239 -3.23 -13.33 -20.25
CA ARG A 239 -2.02 -13.13 -21.08
C ARG A 239 -1.01 -14.28 -21.01
N THR A 240 -1.30 -15.30 -20.20
CA THR A 240 -0.43 -16.48 -20.03
C THR A 240 -0.95 -17.73 -20.74
N CYS A 241 -2.28 -17.87 -20.89
CA CYS A 241 -2.88 -19.01 -21.58
C CYS A 241 -3.78 -18.64 -22.78
N ASN A 242 -3.94 -17.35 -23.06
CA ASN A 242 -4.82 -16.79 -24.10
C ASN A 242 -6.29 -17.19 -23.97
N GLN A 243 -6.74 -17.66 -22.80
CA GLN A 243 -8.14 -18.01 -22.54
C GLN A 243 -8.92 -16.81 -22.00
N LEU A 244 -10.24 -16.86 -22.15
CA LEU A 244 -11.22 -15.91 -21.60
C LEU A 244 -11.80 -16.49 -20.29
N PRO A 245 -11.31 -16.09 -19.12
CA PRO A 245 -11.78 -16.66 -17.85
C PRO A 245 -13.07 -15.96 -17.37
N ASP A 246 -13.62 -16.45 -16.25
CA ASP A 246 -14.90 -16.03 -15.66
C ASP A 246 -14.93 -14.59 -15.12
N GLY A 247 -13.77 -13.94 -15.00
CA GLY A 247 -13.64 -12.63 -14.38
C GLY A 247 -12.86 -12.65 -13.07
N ASN A 248 -12.44 -13.82 -12.61
CA ASN A 248 -11.60 -13.98 -11.43
C ASN A 248 -10.13 -14.18 -11.84
N GLY A 249 -9.22 -13.38 -11.29
CA GLY A 249 -7.81 -13.46 -11.65
C GLY A 249 -6.92 -12.45 -10.96
N LEU A 250 -5.66 -12.47 -11.35
CA LEU A 250 -4.68 -11.47 -10.96
C LEU A 250 -4.59 -10.39 -12.05
N HIS A 251 -4.53 -9.13 -11.64
CA HIS A 251 -4.39 -7.95 -12.47
C HIS A 251 -3.20 -7.11 -12.03
N CYS A 252 -2.47 -6.56 -13.00
CA CYS A 252 -1.56 -5.45 -12.77
C CYS A 252 -2.16 -4.17 -13.33
N PHE A 253 -2.63 -3.28 -12.45
CA PHE A 253 -3.23 -2.00 -12.83
C PHE A 253 -2.28 -1.08 -13.63
N SER A 254 -0.99 -1.10 -13.28
CA SER A 254 0.03 -0.28 -13.96
C SER A 254 0.35 -0.74 -15.38
N CYS A 255 0.18 -2.03 -15.69
CA CYS A 255 0.51 -2.61 -17.01
C CYS A 255 -0.68 -3.15 -17.80
N ILE A 256 -1.88 -3.19 -17.20
CA ILE A 256 -3.05 -3.87 -17.75
C ILE A 256 -2.70 -5.31 -18.16
N PHE A 257 -1.99 -6.01 -17.25
CA PHE A 257 -1.58 -7.39 -17.43
C PHE A 257 -2.45 -8.31 -16.58
N ASP A 258 -3.09 -9.29 -17.21
CA ASP A 258 -4.01 -10.20 -16.54
C ASP A 258 -3.55 -11.66 -16.58
N MET A 259 -3.76 -12.36 -15.47
CA MET A 259 -3.43 -13.77 -15.32
C MET A 259 -4.56 -14.49 -14.58
N CYS A 260 -5.08 -15.58 -15.16
CA CYS A 260 -6.10 -16.38 -14.48
C CYS A 260 -5.52 -17.13 -13.29
N ILE A 261 -6.37 -17.41 -12.29
CA ILE A 261 -5.98 -18.12 -11.06
C ILE A 261 -5.32 -19.47 -11.37
N VAL A 262 -5.79 -20.17 -12.40
CA VAL A 262 -5.19 -21.44 -12.83
C VAL A 262 -3.75 -21.26 -13.30
N CYS A 263 -3.47 -20.20 -14.07
CA CYS A 263 -2.12 -19.86 -14.48
C CYS A 263 -1.28 -19.41 -13.28
N ALA A 264 -1.82 -18.55 -12.42
CA ALA A 264 -1.14 -18.04 -11.23
C ALA A 264 -0.68 -19.19 -10.32
N LYS A 265 -1.58 -20.11 -9.98
CA LYS A 265 -1.28 -21.30 -9.20
C LYS A 265 -0.21 -22.17 -9.86
N THR A 266 -0.30 -22.37 -11.18
CA THR A 266 0.71 -23.14 -11.91
C THR A 266 2.09 -22.50 -11.89
N ALA A 267 2.17 -21.17 -12.01
CA ALA A 267 3.43 -20.44 -11.95
C ALA A 267 4.03 -20.46 -10.53
N TYR A 268 3.19 -20.34 -9.51
CA TYR A 268 3.60 -20.32 -8.11
C TYR A 268 4.07 -21.67 -7.59
N GLU A 269 3.31 -22.74 -7.82
CA GLU A 269 3.55 -24.03 -7.17
C GLU A 269 4.88 -24.69 -7.59
N LYS A 270 5.48 -24.27 -8.72
CA LYS A 270 6.76 -24.79 -9.26
C LYS A 270 6.84 -26.33 -9.30
N LYS A 271 5.70 -27.03 -9.29
CA LYS A 271 5.61 -28.50 -9.24
C LYS A 271 6.12 -29.16 -10.53
N TYR A 272 6.21 -28.39 -11.60
CA TYR A 272 6.60 -28.88 -12.91
C TYR A 272 8.11 -28.73 -13.10
N GLN A 273 8.87 -29.74 -12.67
CA GLN A 273 10.29 -29.85 -13.04
C GLN A 273 10.38 -30.38 -14.47
N LYS A 274 10.59 -29.46 -15.42
CA LYS A 274 10.76 -29.78 -16.83
C LYS A 274 12.15 -29.38 -17.28
N ARG A 275 12.60 -30.00 -18.37
CA ARG A 275 13.90 -29.70 -18.99
C ARG A 275 13.69 -29.37 -20.45
N CYS A 276 14.55 -28.51 -21.00
CA CYS A 276 14.58 -28.28 -22.43
C CYS A 276 15.15 -29.51 -23.16
N VAL A 277 15.14 -29.49 -24.49
CA VAL A 277 15.67 -30.58 -25.34
C VAL A 277 17.13 -30.94 -25.06
N LYS A 278 17.92 -30.02 -24.47
CA LYS A 278 19.32 -30.23 -24.08
C LYS A 278 19.50 -30.63 -22.61
N GLY A 279 18.42 -30.87 -21.87
CA GLY A 279 18.46 -31.28 -20.47
C GLY A 279 18.62 -30.14 -19.45
N HIS A 280 18.67 -28.87 -19.86
CA HIS A 280 18.69 -27.75 -18.92
C HIS A 280 17.32 -27.57 -18.24
N GLU A 281 17.32 -27.14 -17.00
CA GLU A 281 16.09 -26.79 -16.29
C GLU A 281 15.35 -25.63 -16.98
N ILE A 282 14.03 -25.69 -16.96
CA ILE A 282 13.16 -24.56 -17.34
C ILE A 282 12.39 -24.09 -16.12
N VAL A 283 12.35 -22.79 -15.92
CA VAL A 283 11.72 -22.15 -14.76
C VAL A 283 10.75 -21.09 -15.21
N TRP A 284 9.68 -20.88 -14.43
CA TRP A 284 8.76 -19.78 -14.67
C TRP A 284 9.51 -18.44 -14.65
N THR A 285 9.41 -17.70 -15.75
CA THR A 285 10.09 -16.42 -15.97
C THR A 285 9.04 -15.40 -16.39
N TYR A 286 8.60 -14.57 -15.44
CA TYR A 286 7.52 -13.59 -15.67
C TYR A 286 7.95 -12.42 -16.56
N GLU A 287 9.22 -12.02 -16.52
CA GLU A 287 9.80 -10.94 -17.35
C GLU A 287 10.10 -11.34 -18.79
N LEU A 288 9.81 -12.59 -19.19
CA LEU A 288 10.27 -13.13 -20.47
C LEU A 288 9.90 -12.23 -21.66
N SER A 289 8.65 -11.79 -21.74
CA SER A 289 8.22 -10.91 -22.84
C SER A 289 8.96 -9.57 -22.86
N ALA A 290 9.34 -9.02 -21.69
CA ALA A 290 10.13 -7.79 -21.63
C ALA A 290 11.55 -8.03 -22.18
N LYS A 291 12.19 -9.13 -21.76
CA LYS A 291 13.54 -9.52 -22.21
C LYS A 291 13.59 -9.76 -23.72
N ILE A 292 12.55 -10.40 -24.28
CA ILE A 292 12.42 -10.60 -25.72
C ILE A 292 12.20 -9.27 -26.44
N GLN A 293 11.37 -8.37 -25.90
CA GLN A 293 11.14 -7.05 -26.49
C GLN A 293 12.44 -6.23 -26.55
N GLU A 294 13.23 -6.24 -25.48
CA GLU A 294 14.52 -5.56 -25.42
C GLU A 294 15.51 -6.15 -26.44
N LYS A 295 15.61 -7.48 -26.52
CA LYS A 295 16.58 -8.16 -27.40
C LYS A 295 16.19 -8.14 -28.88
N TYR A 296 14.90 -8.24 -29.19
CA TYR A 296 14.40 -8.55 -30.53
C TYR A 296 13.34 -7.58 -31.06
N GLY A 297 12.90 -6.61 -30.26
CA GLY A 297 11.83 -5.69 -30.63
C GLY A 297 10.44 -6.35 -30.73
N LYS A 298 10.25 -7.53 -30.12
CA LYS A 298 8.98 -8.28 -30.15
C LYS A 298 8.43 -8.57 -28.73
N CYS A 299 7.14 -8.29 -28.51
CA CYS A 299 6.45 -8.45 -27.22
C CYS A 299 5.84 -9.84 -26.99
N GLY A 300 6.54 -10.92 -27.37
CA GLY A 300 5.97 -12.27 -27.22
C GLY A 300 6.91 -13.41 -27.59
N PHE A 301 6.51 -14.63 -27.23
CA PHE A 301 7.26 -15.86 -27.50
C PHE A 301 6.38 -16.89 -28.20
N ARG A 302 7.04 -17.84 -28.88
CA ARG A 302 6.38 -19.04 -29.43
C ARG A 302 6.66 -20.23 -28.52
N CYS A 303 5.64 -21.01 -28.20
CA CYS A 303 5.81 -22.21 -27.39
C CYS A 303 6.47 -23.33 -28.22
N GLU A 304 7.52 -23.93 -27.70
CA GLU A 304 8.26 -25.01 -28.37
C GLU A 304 7.51 -26.35 -28.41
N VAL A 305 6.44 -26.49 -27.62
CA VAL A 305 5.64 -27.73 -27.55
C VAL A 305 4.40 -27.67 -28.46
N CYS A 306 3.60 -26.61 -28.37
CA CYS A 306 2.38 -26.48 -29.17
C CYS A 306 2.53 -25.59 -30.42
N GLY A 307 3.62 -24.82 -30.53
CA GLY A 307 3.81 -23.88 -31.63
C GLY A 307 2.97 -22.60 -31.58
N GLU A 308 2.11 -22.44 -30.58
CA GLU A 308 1.27 -21.25 -30.39
C GLU A 308 2.09 -20.04 -29.93
N SER A 309 1.61 -18.85 -30.29
CA SER A 309 2.23 -17.57 -29.90
C SER A 309 1.54 -16.96 -28.69
N TYR A 310 2.33 -16.41 -27.78
CA TYR A 310 1.88 -15.78 -26.55
C TYR A 310 2.45 -14.36 -26.46
N MET A 311 1.60 -13.39 -26.13
CA MET A 311 2.00 -11.99 -26.02
C MET A 311 1.86 -11.46 -24.60
N GLY A 312 2.88 -10.73 -24.17
CA GLY A 312 2.83 -9.91 -22.97
C GLY A 312 2.83 -10.67 -21.63
N GLY A 313 3.20 -11.95 -21.58
CA GLY A 313 3.24 -12.74 -20.33
C GLY A 313 4.55 -13.50 -20.09
N GLY A 314 4.60 -14.24 -18.98
CA GLY A 314 5.70 -15.13 -18.65
C GLY A 314 5.58 -16.50 -19.30
N ALA A 315 6.67 -17.26 -19.30
CA ALA A 315 6.68 -18.66 -19.70
C ALA A 315 7.61 -19.48 -18.81
N TYR A 316 7.55 -20.81 -18.93
CA TYR A 316 8.64 -21.66 -18.47
C TYR A 316 9.78 -21.56 -19.48
N ALA A 317 10.86 -20.89 -19.08
CA ALA A 317 11.97 -20.58 -19.95
C ALA A 317 13.24 -21.29 -19.48
N CYS A 318 13.98 -21.86 -20.43
CA CYS A 318 15.37 -22.18 -20.20
C CYS A 318 16.18 -20.87 -20.23
N GLN A 319 17.05 -20.62 -19.25
CA GLN A 319 17.91 -19.43 -19.25
C GLN A 319 19.15 -19.60 -20.13
N VAL A 320 19.46 -20.84 -20.54
CA VAL A 320 20.63 -21.18 -21.37
C VAL A 320 20.25 -21.35 -22.84
N CYS A 321 19.06 -21.87 -23.10
CA CYS A 321 18.52 -22.08 -24.44
C CYS A 321 17.35 -21.13 -24.64
N GLU A 322 17.14 -20.62 -25.84
CA GLU A 322 15.91 -19.88 -26.18
C GLU A 322 14.73 -20.86 -26.36
N TYR A 323 14.46 -21.63 -25.31
CA TYR A 323 13.46 -22.68 -25.27
C TYR A 323 12.37 -22.29 -24.29
N TYR A 324 11.16 -22.05 -24.81
CA TYR A 324 10.06 -21.48 -24.05
C TYR A 324 8.84 -22.40 -24.13
N VAL A 325 8.23 -22.67 -22.97
CA VAL A 325 7.04 -23.53 -22.87
C VAL A 325 5.92 -22.77 -22.17
N CYS A 326 4.74 -22.74 -22.80
CA CYS A 326 3.57 -22.09 -22.22
C CYS A 326 2.97 -22.92 -21.07
N ILE A 327 2.25 -22.25 -20.16
CA ILE A 327 1.58 -22.91 -19.03
C ILE A 327 0.67 -24.07 -19.47
N PRO A 328 -0.20 -23.93 -20.50
CA PRO A 328 -1.03 -25.04 -20.95
C PRO A 328 -0.24 -26.31 -21.31
N CYS A 329 0.92 -26.18 -21.95
CA CYS A 329 1.77 -27.32 -22.30
C CYS A 329 2.45 -27.92 -21.08
N VAL A 330 2.97 -27.10 -20.17
CA VAL A 330 3.61 -27.58 -18.94
C VAL A 330 2.64 -28.39 -18.07
N ARG A 331 1.36 -28.02 -18.02
CA ARG A 331 0.34 -28.72 -17.22
C ARG A 331 -0.10 -30.07 -17.79
N LYS A 332 0.03 -30.28 -19.11
CA LYS A 332 -0.43 -31.50 -19.79
C LYS A 332 0.57 -32.65 -19.71
N THR A 333 1.80 -32.36 -19.34
CA THR A 333 2.95 -33.28 -19.34
C THR A 333 3.33 -33.74 -17.95
#